data_AF-A0A7W2FFE9-F1
#
_entry.id   AF-A0A7W2FFE9-F1
#
_cell.length_a   1.000
_cell.length_b   1.000
_cell.length_c   1.000
_cell.angle_alpha   90.00
_cell.angle_beta   90.00
_cell.angle_gamma   90.00
#
_symmetry.space_group_name_H-M   'P 1'
#
loop_
_entity.id
_entity.type
_entity.pdbx_description
1 polymer ?
#
loop_
_entity_poly.entity_id
_entity_poly.type
_entity_poly.pdbx_seq_one_letter_code
_entity_poly.pdbx_strand_id
1 'polypeptide(L)' 'MLALLVAWAIVMATTGLFDEFYGTICQYVAMIWLCVGIGVMLLKKIDFPLPRPDRIDVPGAFKMLWWATFWPRYLSN' A
#
# COMPACT_ATOMS: atom_id res chain seq x y z
N MET A 1 11.76 3.37 6.59
CA MET A 1 11.87 2.59 5.33
C MET A 1 11.68 1.10 5.55
N LEU A 2 12.38 0.46 6.50
CA LEU A 2 12.28 -0.98 6.75
C LEU A 2 10.83 -1.47 6.98
N ALA A 3 10.05 -0.76 7.81
CA ALA A 3 8.66 -1.11 8.07
C ALA A 3 7.76 -1.10 6.82
N LEU A 4 8.00 -0.18 5.89
CA LEU A 4 7.28 -0.10 4.61
C LEU A 4 7.66 -1.25 3.69
N LEU A 5 8.95 -1.60 3.61
CA LEU A 5 9.41 -2.75 2.84
C LEU A 5 8.79 -4.05 3.35
N VAL A 6 8.72 -4.22 4.68
CA VAL A 6 8.09 -5.40 5.29
C VAL A 6 6.60 -5.45 4.95
N ALA A 7 5.86 -4.35 5.14
CA ALA A 7 4.44 -4.31 4.83
C ALA A 7 4.17 -4.56 3.33
N TRP A 8 4.98 -3.95 2.45
CA TRP A 8 4.90 -4.13 1.00
C TRP A 8 5.17 -5.58 0.60
N ALA A 9 6.21 -6.20 1.14
CA ALA A 9 6.55 -7.60 0.86
C ALA A 9 5.42 -8.54 1.29
N ILE A 10 4.80 -8.31 2.45
CA ILE A 10 3.65 -9.10 2.91
C ILE A 10 2.49 -8.97 1.94
N VAL A 11 2.15 -7.76 1.50
CA VAL A 11 1.06 -7.53 0.54
C VAL A 11 1.33 -8.25 -0.78
N MET A 12 2.53 -8.08 -1.34
CA MET A 12 2.92 -8.71 -2.59
C MET A 12 2.97 -10.22 -2.51
N ALA A 13 3.52 -10.78 -1.43
CA ALA A 13 3.54 -12.21 -1.21
C ALA A 13 2.11 -12.78 -1.11
N THR A 14 1.22 -12.09 -0.41
CA THR A 14 -0.18 -12.51 -0.27
C THR A 14 -0.89 -12.52 -1.64
N THR A 15 -0.71 -11.46 -2.44
CA THR A 15 -1.30 -11.41 -3.79
C THR A 15 -0.66 -12.40 -4.75
N GLY A 16 0.65 -12.65 -4.63
CA GLY A 16 1.36 -13.63 -5.46
C GLY A 16 0.93 -15.06 -5.18
N LEU A 17 0.73 -15.40 -3.89
CA LEU A 17 0.13 -16.68 -3.52
C LEU A 17 -1.28 -16.82 -4.09
N PHE A 18 -2.07 -15.75 -4.05
CA PHE A 18 -3.40 -15.73 -4.68
C PHE A 18 -3.33 -15.98 -6.19
N ASP A 19 -2.40 -15.34 -6.88
CA ASP A 19 -2.18 -15.55 -8.31
C ASP A 19 -1.77 -16.98 -8.63
N GLU A 20 -0.91 -17.58 -7.79
CA GLU A 20 -0.49 -18.97 -7.93
C GLU A 20 -1.66 -19.97 -7.73
N PHE A 21 -2.50 -19.75 -6.71
CA PHE A 21 -3.63 -20.65 -6.42
C PHE A 21 -4.79 -20.53 -7.42
N TYR A 22 -5.03 -19.33 -7.96
CA TYR A 22 -6.24 -19.04 -8.75
C TYR A 22 -5.94 -18.67 -10.21
N GLY A 23 -4.68 -18.63 -10.63
CA GLY A 23 -4.29 -18.26 -12.00
C GLY A 23 -4.63 -16.81 -12.36
N THR A 24 -4.63 -15.91 -11.38
CA THR A 24 -4.99 -14.49 -11.56
C THR A 24 -3.77 -13.61 -11.84
N ILE A 25 -4.01 -12.31 -12.08
CA ILE A 25 -2.98 -11.26 -12.25
C ILE A 25 -3.07 -10.19 -11.14
N CYS A 26 -3.62 -10.56 -9.99
CA CYS A 26 -3.91 -9.68 -8.87
C CYS A 26 -2.66 -8.99 -8.31
N GLN A 27 -1.50 -9.67 -8.28
CA GLN A 27 -0.25 -9.10 -7.80
C GLN A 27 0.19 -7.91 -8.66
N TYR A 28 0.17 -8.06 -9.99
CA TYR A 28 0.53 -6.98 -10.91
C TYR A 28 -0.45 -5.80 -10.80
N VAL A 29 -1.75 -6.10 -10.75
CA VAL A 29 -2.78 -5.06 -10.60
C VAL A 29 -2.63 -4.33 -9.26
N ALA A 30 -2.43 -5.06 -8.16
CA ALA A 30 -2.22 -4.49 -6.83
C ALA A 30 -0.96 -3.63 -6.78
N MET A 31 0.13 -4.07 -7.42
CA MET A 31 1.37 -3.30 -7.52
C MET A 31 1.15 -1.94 -8.20
N ILE A 32 0.57 -1.96 -9.40
CA ILE A 32 0.30 -0.74 -10.17
C ILE A 32 -0.62 0.17 -9.37
N TRP A 33 -1.69 -0.40 -8.79
CA TRP A 33 -2.67 0.35 -8.01
C TRP A 33 -2.08 1.04 -6.77
N LEU A 34 -1.26 0.32 -6.00
CA LEU A 34 -0.57 0.88 -4.84
C LEU A 34 0.44 1.96 -5.23
N CYS A 35 1.18 1.77 -6.32
CA CYS A 35 2.10 2.79 -6.85
C CYS A 35 1.33 4.07 -7.23
N VAL A 36 0.17 3.94 -7.89
CA VAL A 36 -0.70 5.08 -8.21
C VAL A 36 -1.18 5.75 -6.92
N GLY A 37 -1.67 4.98 -5.95
CA GLY A 37 -2.13 5.52 -4.67
C GLY A 37 -1.06 6.28 -3.89
N ILE A 38 0.17 5.77 -3.85
CA ILE A 38 1.32 6.47 -3.26
C ILE A 38 1.65 7.73 -4.07
N GLY A 39 1.62 7.66 -5.40
CA GLY A 39 1.79 8.84 -6.25
C GLY A 39 0.75 9.92 -5.95
N VAL A 40 -0.51 9.53 -5.75
CA VAL A 40 -1.60 10.44 -5.34
C VAL A 40 -1.32 11.04 -3.96
N MET A 41 -0.85 10.25 -2.98
CA MET A 41 -0.45 10.79 -1.67
C MET A 41 0.62 11.88 -1.79
N LEU A 42 1.60 11.70 -2.68
CA LEU A 42 2.67 12.67 -2.87
C LEU A 42 2.20 13.94 -3.58
N LEU A 43 1.22 13.82 -4.49
CA LEU A 43 0.71 14.93 -5.30
C LEU A 43 -0.40 15.71 -4.59
N LYS A 44 -1.20 15.04 -3.77
CA LYS A 44 -2.32 15.65 -3.05
C LYS A 44 -1.88 16.03 -1.64
N LYS A 45 -2.06 17.30 -1.27
CA LYS A 45 -1.82 17.82 0.09
C LYS A 45 -2.91 17.36 1.07
N ILE A 46 -3.19 16.06 1.12
CA ILE A 46 -4.18 15.46 2.01
C ILE A 46 -3.43 14.83 3.16
N ASP A 47 -3.96 14.92 4.37
CA ASP A 47 -3.37 14.23 5.52
C ASP A 47 -3.49 12.71 5.33
N PHE A 48 -2.34 12.03 5.26
CA PHE A 48 -2.27 10.58 5.18
C PHE A 48 -1.46 10.02 6.36
N PRO A 49 -1.80 8.80 6.82
CA PRO A 49 -1.08 8.17 7.93
C PRO A 49 0.34 7.82 7.47
N LEU A 50 1.34 8.43 8.12
CA LEU A 50 2.74 8.10 7.95
C LEU A 50 3.21 7.13 9.05
N PRO A 51 4.02 6.11 8.72
CA PRO A 51 4.68 5.30 9.74
C PRO A 51 5.61 6.17 10.57
N ARG A 52 5.66 5.95 11.88
CA ARG A 52 6.51 6.77 12.74
C ARG A 52 8.00 6.57 12.38
N PRO A 53 8.80 7.65 12.24
CA PRO A 53 10.19 7.55 11.81
C PRO A 53 11.14 7.08 12.91
N ASP A 54 10.73 7.19 14.18
CA ASP A 54 11.52 6.87 15.38
C ASP A 54 11.64 5.37 15.67
N ARG A 55 10.82 4.54 15.02
CA ARG A 55 10.75 3.09 15.28
C ARG A 55 10.32 2.29 14.07
N ILE A 56 10.53 0.98 14.11
CA ILE A 56 10.01 0.06 13.10
C ILE A 56 8.49 -0.06 13.30
N ASP A 57 7.75 0.81 12.63
CA ASP A 57 6.28 0.89 12.72
C ASP A 57 5.59 0.17 11.55
N VAL A 58 5.61 -1.17 11.59
CA VAL A 58 4.93 -2.02 10.59
C VAL A 58 3.42 -1.75 10.54
N PRO A 59 2.69 -1.61 11.68
CA PRO A 59 1.27 -1.26 11.64
C PRO A 59 1.01 0.10 10.97
N GLY A 60 1.86 1.11 11.22
CA GLY A 60 1.79 2.39 10.54
C GLY A 60 1.99 2.28 9.03
N ALA A 61 2.93 1.43 8.59
CA ALA A 61 3.15 1.16 7.18
C ALA A 61 1.94 0.47 6.53
N PHE A 62 1.27 -0.46 7.21
CA PHE A 62 0.02 -1.04 6.72
C PHE A 62 -1.11 -0.03 6.63
N LYS A 63 -1.22 0.92 7.57
CA LYS A 63 -2.20 2.02 7.47
C LYS A 63 -1.93 2.92 6.26
N MET A 64 -0.66 3.21 5.99
CA MET A 64 -0.24 3.95 4.80
C MET A 64 -0.63 3.19 3.53
N LEU A 65 -0.29 1.90 3.43
CA LEU A 65 -0.67 1.07 2.28
C LEU A 65 -2.19 0.93 2.14
N TRP A 66 -2.91 0.82 3.25
CA TRP A 66 -4.37 0.80 3.25
C TRP A 66 -4.95 2.09 2.66
N TRP A 67 -4.44 3.25 3.09
CA TRP A 67 -4.82 4.52 2.48
C TRP A 67 -4.49 4.51 0.98
N ALA A 68 -3.31 4.04 0.60
CA ALA A 68 -2.87 3.98 -0.79
C ALA A 68 -3.70 2.99 -1.63
N THR A 69 -4.37 2.01 -1.04
CA THR A 69 -5.33 1.15 -1.75
C THR A 69 -6.67 1.85 -1.94
N PHE A 70 -7.13 2.60 -0.94
CA PHE A 70 -8.45 3.23 -0.94
C PHE A 70 -8.42 4.74 -1.26
N TRP A 71 -7.34 5.21 -1.90
CA TRP A 71 -7.11 6.61 -2.26
C TRP A 71 -8.29 7.29 -2.99
N PRO A 72 -9.06 6.65 -3.91
CA PRO A 72 -10.14 7.35 -4.60
C PRO A 72 -11.25 7.79 -3.64
N ARG A 73 -11.49 7.02 -2.57
CA ARG A 73 -12.48 7.33 -1.55
C ARG A 73 -12.10 8.57 -0.75
N TYR A 74 -10.81 8.80 -0.52
CA TYR A 74 -10.31 9.98 0.19
C TYR A 74 -10.25 11.24 -0.67
N LEU A 75 -10.43 11.12 -2.00
CA LEU A 75 -10.52 12.26 -2.92
C LEU A 75 -11.95 12.73 -3.20
N SER A 76 -12.95 11.88 -2.92
CA SER A 76 -14.35 12.15 -3.20
C SER A 76 -15.10 12.85 -2.06
N ASN A 77 -14.43 13.12 -0.94
CA ASN A 77 -14.89 13.95 0.17
C ASN A 77 -14.23 15.33 0.08
#